data_AF-A0A9E4YWB8-F1
#
_entry.id   AF-A0A9E4YWB8-F1
#
_cell.length_a   1.000
_cell.length_b   1.000
_cell.length_c   1.000
_cell.angle_alpha   90.00
_cell.angle_beta   90.00
_cell.angle_gamma   90.00
#
_symmetry.space_group_name_H-M   'P 1'
#
loop_
_entity.id
_entity.type
_entity.pdbx_description
1 polymer ?
#
loop_
_entity_poly.entity_id
_entity_poly.type
_entity_poly.pdbx_seq_one_letter_code
_entity_poly.pdbx_strand_id
1 'polypeptide(L)'
;LKAADYRRWAPILKTKLLDCQPMIACFHGMMAYKAYLRYAEGIRADPELGLQDYAIGDTRVFVAPNPSPANARYSLEVLADWYRRLGSLRGELKG
;
A
#
# COMPACT_ATOMS: atom_id res chain seq x y z
N LEU A 1 -10.96 -4.00 10.75
CA LEU A 1 -10.69 -5.36 10.25
C LEU A 1 -10.03 -6.18 11.34
N LYS A 2 -10.46 -7.43 11.52
CA LYS A 2 -9.86 -8.37 12.46
C LYS A 2 -8.76 -9.18 11.76
N ALA A 3 -7.90 -9.86 12.53
CA ALA A 3 -6.84 -10.71 11.98
C ALA A 3 -7.36 -11.79 11.03
N ALA A 4 -8.55 -12.35 11.30
CA ALA A 4 -9.18 -13.34 10.43
C ALA A 4 -9.52 -12.79 9.04
N ASP A 5 -9.95 -11.53 8.96
CA ASP A 5 -10.24 -10.88 7.67
C ASP A 5 -8.96 -10.78 6.84
N TYR A 6 -7.85 -10.34 7.43
CA TYR A 6 -6.58 -10.23 6.71
C TYR A 6 -6.03 -11.60 6.29
N ARG A 7 -6.12 -12.63 7.14
CA ARG A 7 -5.72 -14.01 6.77
C ARG A 7 -6.48 -14.52 5.55
N ARG A 8 -7.77 -14.21 5.45
CA ARG A 8 -8.61 -14.62 4.32
C ARG A 8 -8.32 -13.80 3.07
N TRP A 9 -8.26 -12.47 3.20
CA TRP A 9 -8.32 -11.57 2.05
C TRP A 9 -6.96 -11.12 1.53
N ALA A 10 -5.90 -11.13 2.34
CA ALA A 10 -4.58 -10.72 1.87
C ALA A 10 -4.01 -11.62 0.76
N PRO A 11 -4.11 -12.97 0.83
CA PRO A 11 -3.70 -13.84 -0.27
C PRO A 11 -4.55 -13.60 -1.54
N ILE A 12 -5.85 -13.34 -1.38
CA ILE A 12 -6.75 -13.04 -2.52
C ILE A 12 -6.35 -11.71 -3.18
N LEU A 13 -6.00 -10.69 -2.38
CA LEU A 13 -5.47 -9.43 -2.90
C LEU A 13 -4.18 -9.65 -3.68
N LYS A 14 -3.25 -10.47 -3.17
CA LYS A 14 -2.01 -10.83 -3.87
C LYS A 14 -2.32 -11.42 -5.23
N THR A 15 -3.20 -12.42 -5.32
CA THR A 15 -3.60 -13.02 -6.60
C THR A 15 -4.13 -11.97 -7.57
N LYS A 16 -5.05 -11.10 -7.13
CA LYS A 16 -5.57 -10.01 -7.98
C LYS A 16 -4.50 -9.04 -8.46
N LEU A 17 -3.52 -8.71 -7.61
CA LEU A 17 -2.43 -7.81 -7.99
C LEU A 17 -1.47 -8.48 -9.00
N LEU A 18 -1.20 -9.77 -8.84
CA LEU A 18 -0.42 -10.56 -9.79
C LEU A 18 -1.14 -10.75 -11.12
N ASP A 19 -2.47 -10.85 -11.12
CA ASP A 19 -3.27 -11.00 -12.35
C ASP A 19 -3.42 -9.68 -13.10
N CYS A 20 -3.68 -8.58 -12.39
CA CYS A 20 -3.90 -7.26 -13.00
C CYS A 20 -2.59 -6.50 -13.31
N GLN A 21 -1.51 -6.80 -12.59
CA GLN A 21 -0.19 -6.16 -12.69
C GLN A 21 -0.23 -4.63 -12.88
N PRO A 22 -0.90 -3.85 -12.00
CA PRO A 22 -0.83 -2.40 -12.09
C PRO A 22 0.61 -1.93 -11.88
N MET A 23 1.00 -0.79 -12.47
CA MET A 23 2.33 -0.21 -12.24
C MET A 23 2.60 0.03 -10.74
N ILE A 24 1.56 0.48 -10.02
CA ILE A 24 1.66 0.80 -8.59
C ILE A 24 0.41 0.31 -7.84
N ALA A 25 0.60 -0.42 -6.75
CA ALA A 25 -0.41 -0.68 -5.73
C ALA A 25 -0.23 0.32 -4.57
N CYS A 26 -1.19 1.22 -4.38
CA CYS A 26 -1.18 2.18 -3.28
C CYS A 26 -1.98 1.64 -2.08
N PHE A 27 -1.31 1.37 -0.96
CA PHE A 27 -1.95 1.02 0.30
C PHE A 27 -2.23 2.28 1.12
N HIS A 28 -3.50 2.52 1.42
CA HIS A 28 -3.94 3.62 2.30
C HIS A 28 -3.84 3.22 3.78
N GLY A 29 -2.63 3.33 4.33
CA GLY A 29 -2.31 3.15 5.73
C GLY A 29 -1.37 1.98 6.02
N MET A 30 -0.39 2.22 6.89
CA MET A 30 0.64 1.24 7.26
C MET A 30 0.06 -0.05 7.86
N MET A 31 -1.03 0.04 8.62
CA MET A 31 -1.67 -1.15 9.20
C MET A 31 -2.14 -2.14 8.14
N ALA A 32 -2.71 -1.64 7.03
CA ALA A 32 -3.18 -2.49 5.94
C ALA A 32 -2.01 -3.19 5.25
N TYR A 33 -0.94 -2.45 4.96
CA TYR A 33 0.24 -3.00 4.31
C TYR A 33 1.02 -3.96 5.21
N LYS A 34 1.21 -3.63 6.50
CA LYS A 34 1.82 -4.53 7.49
C LYS A 34 1.04 -5.84 7.63
N ALA A 35 -0.29 -5.77 7.61
CA ALA A 35 -1.13 -6.97 7.61
C ALA A 35 -0.98 -7.76 6.30
N TYR A 36 -0.91 -7.09 5.15
CA TYR A 36 -0.65 -7.75 3.87
C TYR A 36 0.69 -8.51 3.89
N LEU A 37 1.79 -7.86 4.26
CA LEU A 37 3.10 -8.50 4.38
C LEU A 37 3.06 -9.73 5.27
N ARG A 38 2.40 -9.63 6.43
CA ARG A 38 2.30 -10.74 7.38
C ARG A 38 1.48 -11.91 6.84
N TYR A 39 0.34 -11.65 6.20
CA TYR A 39 -0.66 -12.69 5.91
C TYR A 39 -0.68 -13.16 4.46
N ALA A 40 -0.15 -12.39 3.52
CA ALA A 40 0.03 -12.80 2.12
C ALA A 40 1.47 -13.25 1.83
N GLU A 41 2.47 -12.59 2.44
CA GLU A 41 3.88 -12.86 2.16
C GLU A 41 4.60 -13.64 3.28
N GLY A 42 3.99 -13.75 4.46
CA GLY A 42 4.66 -14.34 5.64
C GLY A 42 5.77 -13.46 6.21
N ILE A 43 5.90 -12.22 5.76
CA ILE A 43 6.96 -11.28 6.14
C ILE A 43 6.54 -10.51 7.39
N ARG A 44 7.43 -10.47 8.40
CA ARG A 44 7.28 -9.59 9.56
C ARG A 44 8.19 -8.38 9.38
N ALA A 45 7.60 -7.25 9.01
CA ALA A 45 8.30 -5.98 8.86
C ALA A 45 7.51 -4.85 9.53
N ASP A 46 8.17 -3.71 9.74
CA ASP A 46 7.53 -2.46 10.13
C ASP A 46 7.71 -1.43 9.00
N PRO A 47 6.80 -1.42 8.02
CA PRO A 47 6.96 -0.57 6.84
C PRO A 47 6.67 0.89 7.17
N GLU A 48 7.35 1.77 6.44
CA GLU A 48 7.14 3.22 6.51
C GLU A 48 6.23 3.70 5.37
N LEU A 49 5.84 4.98 5.42
CA LEU A 49 5.11 5.62 4.33
C LEU A 49 6.04 5.84 3.12
N GLY A 50 5.48 5.77 1.91
CA GLY A 50 6.20 5.98 0.65
C GLY A 50 6.42 4.71 -0.15
N LEU A 51 7.36 4.78 -1.09
CA LEU A 51 7.75 3.65 -1.95
C LEU A 51 8.40 2.57 -1.10
N GLN A 52 8.00 1.33 -1.34
CA GLN A 52 8.54 0.17 -0.64
C GLN A 52 9.58 -0.54 -1.51
N ASP A 53 10.55 -1.17 -0.86
CA ASP A 53 11.54 -2.03 -1.52
C ASP A 53 10.89 -3.31 -2.06
N TYR A 54 9.89 -3.81 -1.35
CA TYR A 54 9.14 -5.00 -1.74
C TYR A 54 8.13 -4.69 -2.85
N ALA A 55 8.17 -5.47 -3.93
CA ALA A 55 7.23 -5.44 -5.05
C ALA A 55 6.37 -6.72 -5.08
N ILE A 56 5.19 -6.64 -5.70
CA ILE A 56 4.26 -7.77 -5.85
C ILE A 56 4.24 -8.16 -7.33
N GLY A 57 5.10 -9.11 -7.72
CA GLY A 57 5.43 -9.28 -9.14
C GLY A 57 6.09 -8.00 -9.66
N ASP A 58 5.61 -7.48 -10.80
CA ASP A 58 6.10 -6.22 -11.38
C ASP A 58 5.43 -4.97 -10.78
N THR A 59 4.43 -5.16 -9.92
CA THR A 59 3.73 -4.04 -9.27
C THR A 59 4.58 -3.44 -8.14
N ARG A 60 4.95 -2.17 -8.28
CA ARG A 60 5.57 -1.40 -7.19
C ARG A 60 4.56 -1.11 -6.09
N VAL A 61 5.01 -1.08 -4.84
CA VAL A 61 4.14 -0.80 -3.70
C VAL A 61 4.44 0.59 -3.13
N PHE A 62 3.37 1.37 -2.91
CA PHE A 62 3.44 2.67 -2.25
C PHE A 62 2.48 2.70 -1.07
N VAL A 63 2.89 3.27 0.06
CA VAL A 63 2.06 3.39 1.26
C VAL A 63 1.79 4.86 1.55
N ALA A 64 0.53 5.27 1.46
CA ALA A 64 0.09 6.60 1.84
C ALA A 64 -0.58 6.57 3.22
N PRO A 65 -0.71 7.72 3.93
CA PRO A 65 -1.60 7.81 5.08
C PRO A 65 -3.02 7.39 4.72
N ASN A 66 -3.75 6.85 5.69
CA ASN A 66 -5.16 6.55 5.51
C ASN A 66 -5.95 7.88 5.45
N PRO A 67 -6.68 8.17 4.36
CA PRO A 67 -7.43 9.42 4.18
C PRO A 67 -8.75 9.46 4.98
N SER A 68 -9.09 8.39 5.71
CA SER A 68 -10.29 8.35 6.54
C SER A 68 -10.31 9.49 7.57
N PRO A 69 -11.46 10.17 7.79
CA PRO A 69 -11.60 11.25 8.78
C PRO A 69 -11.25 10.82 10.21
N ALA A 70 -11.34 9.53 10.52
CA ALA A 70 -10.93 8.98 11.82
C ALA A 70 -9.42 9.13 12.09
N ASN A 71 -8.61 9.40 11.06
CA ASN A 71 -7.19 9.64 11.16
C ASN A 71 -6.87 11.14 11.19
N ALA A 72 -7.39 11.84 12.22
CA ALA A 72 -7.28 13.29 12.43
C ALA A 72 -5.83 13.81 12.54
N ARG A 73 -4.83 12.93 12.52
CA ARG A 73 -3.40 13.26 12.55
C ARG A 73 -2.90 13.91 11.26
N TYR A 74 -3.57 13.70 10.13
CA TYR A 74 -3.12 14.21 8.83
C TYR A 74 -4.06 15.30 8.32
N SER A 75 -3.51 16.48 8.02
CA SER A 75 -4.26 17.53 7.34
C SER A 75 -4.54 17.14 5.89
N LEU A 76 -5.55 17.79 5.29
CA LEU A 76 -5.85 17.62 3.87
C LEU A 76 -4.63 17.95 2.98
N GLU A 77 -3.85 18.95 3.38
CA GLU A 77 -2.64 19.36 2.67
C GLU A 77 -1.59 18.24 2.67
N VAL A 78 -1.36 17.60 3.83
CA VAL A 78 -0.43 16.47 3.90
C VAL A 78 -0.94 15.29 3.07
N LEU A 79 -2.25 15.00 3.08
CA LEU A 79 -2.80 13.96 2.20
C LEU A 79 -2.57 14.29 0.72
N ALA A 80 -2.81 15.54 0.32
CA ALA A 80 -2.57 15.99 -1.05
C ALA A 80 -1.10 15.83 -1.46
N ASP A 81 -0.15 16.12 -0.56
CA ASP A 81 1.28 15.90 -0.80
C ASP A 81 1.63 14.43 -1.04
N TRP A 82 1.01 13.50 -0.31
CA TRP A 82 1.21 12.07 -0.56
C TRP A 82 0.68 11.63 -1.93
N TYR A 83 -0.46 12.17 -2.37
CA TYR A 83 -0.95 11.91 -3.73
C TYR A 83 -0.07 12.55 -4.81
N ARG A 84 0.51 13.73 -4.57
CA ARG A 84 1.51 14.33 -5.47
C ARG A 84 2.73 13.44 -5.61
N ARG A 85 3.27 12.93 -4.50
CA ARG A 85 4.41 11.97 -4.49
C ARG A 85 4.08 10.70 -5.27
N LEU A 86 2.88 10.14 -5.09
CA LEU A 86 2.42 9.00 -5.88
C LEU A 86 2.35 9.34 -7.39
N GLY A 87 1.90 10.55 -7.72
CA GLY A 87 1.90 11.07 -9.08
C GLY A 87 3.31 11.17 -9.70
N SER A 88 4.29 11.69 -8.94
CA SER A 88 5.69 11.75 -9.35
C SER A 88 6.27 10.37 -9.60
N LEU A 89 6.08 9.43 -8.66
CA LEU A 89 6.52 8.03 -8.83
C LEU A 89 5.93 7.40 -10.10
N ARG A 90 4.63 7.63 -10.37
CA ARG A 90 4.01 7.15 -11.61
C ARG A 90 4.64 7.76 -12.86
N GLY A 91 5.07 9.03 -12.81
CA GLY A 91 5.79 9.69 -13.89
C GLY A 91 7.16 9.04 -14.13
N GLU A 92 7.92 8.81 -13.06
CA GLU A 92 9.24 8.16 -13.10
C GLU A 92 9.18 6.74 -13.66
N LEU A 93 8.14 5.96 -13.34
CA LEU A 93 7.99 4.59 -13.84
C LEU A 93 7.49 4.51 -15.30
N LYS A 94 6.99 5.61 -15.87
CA LYS A 94 6.51 5.66 -17.26
C LYS A 94 7.56 6.16 -18.25
N GLY A 95 8.54 6.92 -17.78
CA GLY A 95 9.66 7.43 -18.57
C GLY A 95 10.73 6.37 -18.75
#